data_AF-A0A0Z8CI49-F1
#
_entry.id   AF-A0A0Z8CI49-F1
#
_cell.length_a   1.000
_cell.length_b   1.000
_cell.length_c   1.000
_cell.angle_alpha   90.00
_cell.angle_beta   90.00
_cell.angle_gamma   90.00
#
_symmetry.space_group_name_H-M   'P 1'
#
loop_
_entity.id
_entity.type
_entity.pdbx_description
1 polymer ?
#
loop_
_entity_poly.entity_id
_entity_poly.type
_entity_poly.pdbx_seq_one_letter_code
_entity_poly.pdbx_strand_id
1 'polypeptide(L)' 'MSQPIAPLTVSQSRRFDKKSRNDILMKICLGKVELTFFYSINQEALEAILDRVLLYDYLTQ' A
#
# COMPACT_ATOMS: atom_id res chain seq x y z
N MET A 1 -45.66 6.98 7.71
CA MET A 1 -45.10 5.63 7.86
C MET A 1 -43.64 5.75 8.25
N SER A 2 -43.34 5.77 9.54
CA SER A 2 -41.97 5.83 10.08
C SER A 2 -41.38 4.42 10.11
N GLN A 3 -40.48 4.12 9.18
CA GLN A 3 -39.72 2.87 9.23
C GLN A 3 -38.79 2.89 10.46
N PRO A 4 -38.68 1.79 11.23
CA PRO A 4 -37.71 1.73 12.31
C PRO A 4 -36.32 1.67 11.67
N ILE A 5 -35.41 2.53 12.15
CA ILE A 5 -33.98 2.44 11.81
C ILE A 5 -33.48 1.16 12.48
N ALA A 6 -33.58 0.04 11.78
CA ALA A 6 -32.93 -1.19 12.19
C ALA A 6 -31.41 -0.92 12.21
N PRO A 7 -30.67 -1.31 13.26
CA PRO A 7 -29.22 -1.20 13.26
C PRO A 7 -28.70 -2.04 12.10
N LEU A 8 -28.27 -1.39 11.02
CA LEU A 8 -27.47 -2.04 10.01
C LEU A 8 -26.20 -2.46 10.73
N THR A 9 -25.98 -3.77 10.86
CA THR A 9 -24.69 -4.30 11.28
C THR A 9 -23.69 -3.74 10.29
N VAL A 10 -22.94 -2.72 10.71
CA VAL A 10 -21.85 -2.16 9.92
C VAL A 10 -20.99 -3.34 9.52
N SER A 11 -21.01 -3.65 8.22
CA SER A 11 -20.12 -4.65 7.66
C SER A 11 -18.75 -4.30 8.18
N GLN A 12 -18.06 -5.25 8.80
CA GLN A 12 -16.72 -5.03 9.31
C GLN A 12 -15.86 -4.66 8.11
N SER A 13 -15.80 -3.35 7.79
CA SER A 13 -14.89 -2.80 6.83
C SER A 13 -13.53 -3.31 7.28
N ARG A 14 -12.82 -4.03 6.41
CA ARG A 14 -11.52 -4.61 6.70
C ARG A 14 -10.68 -3.56 7.42
N ARG A 15 -10.61 -3.67 8.75
CA ARG A 15 -9.81 -2.77 9.56
C ARG A 15 -8.40 -3.17 9.22
N PHE A 16 -7.75 -2.38 8.36
CA PHE A 16 -6.31 -2.47 8.27
C PHE A 16 -5.82 -2.14 9.67
N ASP A 17 -5.15 -3.10 10.33
CA ASP A 17 -4.52 -2.84 11.62
C ASP A 17 -3.76 -1.53 11.47
N LYS A 18 -3.93 -0.62 12.45
CA LYS A 18 -3.30 0.69 12.47
C LYS A 18 -1.79 0.47 12.45
N LYS A 19 -1.22 0.31 11.25
CA LYS A 19 0.18 -0.02 11.04
C LYS A 19 0.97 1.15 11.58
N SER A 20 1.77 0.89 12.62
CA SER A 20 2.46 1.94 13.34
C SER A 20 3.41 2.64 12.37
N ARG A 21 3.64 3.94 12.52
CA ARG A 21 4.63 4.66 11.69
C ARG A 21 6.04 4.04 11.81
N ASN A 22 6.28 3.21 12.83
CA ASN A 22 7.55 2.51 13.07
C ASN A 22 7.67 1.18 12.32
N ASP A 23 6.62 0.73 11.61
CA ASP A 23 6.64 -0.53 10.85
C ASP A 23 7.26 -0.36 9.45
N ILE A 24 7.82 0.81 9.15
CA ILE A 24 8.59 1.03 7.92
C ILE A 24 9.91 0.29 8.06
N LEU A 25 10.07 -0.77 7.27
CA LEU A 25 11.29 -1.55 7.26
C LEU A 25 12.37 -0.88 6.40
N MET A 26 11.98 -0.37 5.23
CA MET A 26 12.91 0.22 4.27
C MET A 26 12.22 1.31 3.46
N LYS A 27 12.91 2.43 3.23
CA LYS A 27 12.45 3.51 2.36
C LYS A 27 13.54 3.80 1.33
N ILE A 28 13.18 3.77 0.05
CA ILE A 28 14.06 4.05 -1.08
C ILE A 28 13.51 5.27 -1.81
N CYS A 29 14.37 6.28 -2.01
CA CYS A 29 14.01 7.49 -2.74
C CYS A 29 14.78 7.51 -4.07
N LEU A 30 14.07 7.43 -5.18
CA LEU A 30 14.59 7.51 -6.55
C LEU A 30 14.09 8.82 -7.18
N GLY A 31 14.79 9.92 -6.89
CA GLY A 31 14.43 11.25 -7.40
C GLY A 31 13.04 11.70 -6.96
N LYS A 32 12.05 11.60 -7.85
CA LYS A 32 10.63 11.95 -7.58
C LYS A 32 9.80 10.76 -7.08
N VAL A 33 10.32 9.54 -7.13
CA VAL A 33 9.62 8.32 -6.72
C VAL A 33 10.08 7.90 -5.33
N GLU A 34 9.13 7.68 -4.43
CA GLU A 34 9.37 7.17 -3.09
C GLU A 34 8.76 5.76 -2.96
N LEU A 35 9.58 4.76 -2.65
CA LEU A 35 9.15 3.41 -2.32
C LEU A 35 9.32 3.16 -0.82
N THR A 36 8.25 2.74 -0.16
CA THR A 36 8.26 2.38 1.27
C THR A 36 7.84 0.92 1.43
N PHE A 37 8.72 0.13 2.03
CA PHE A 37 8.50 -1.28 2.35
C PHE A 37 8.16 -1.43 3.83
N PHE A 38 7.07 -2.13 4.11
CA PHE A 38 6.59 -2.40 5.46
C PHE A 38 6.74 -3.88 5.87
N TYR A 39 7.48 -4.65 5.08
CA TYR A 39 7.81 -6.05 5.32
C TYR A 39 9.10 -6.39 4.58
N SER A 40 9.83 -7.41 5.04
CA SER A 40 11.06 -7.85 4.38
C SER A 40 10.71 -8.44 3.02
N ILE A 41 11.26 -7.85 1.97
CA ILE A 41 11.09 -8.32 0.60
C ILE A 41 12.38 -9.01 0.16
N ASN A 42 12.25 -10.10 -0.59
CA ASN A 42 13.42 -10.78 -1.16
C ASN A 42 14.06 -9.87 -2.23
N GLN A 43 15.38 -9.97 -2.39
CA GLN A 43 16.11 -9.15 -3.36
C GLN A 43 15.57 -9.31 -4.79
N GLU A 44 15.29 -10.55 -5.23
CA GLU A 44 14.71 -10.82 -6.56
C GLU A 44 13.35 -10.13 -6.74
N ALA A 45 12.53 -10.10 -5.70
CA ALA A 45 11.22 -9.44 -5.74
C ALA A 45 11.36 -7.91 -5.74
N LEU A 46 12.36 -7.37 -5.04
CA LEU A 46 12.69 -5.94 -5.09
C LEU A 46 13.12 -5.53 -6.50
N GLU A 47 14.04 -6.28 -7.11
CA GLU A 47 14.52 -6.04 -8.48
C GLU A 47 13.37 -6.08 -9.49
N ALA A 48 12.51 -7.10 -9.41
CA ALA A 48 11.34 -7.19 -10.28
C ALA A 48 10.37 -6.01 -10.13
N ILE A 49 10.18 -5.49 -8.91
CA ILE A 49 9.32 -4.31 -8.67
C ILE A 49 9.97 -3.05 -9.25
N LEU A 50 11.27 -2.85 -9.03
CA LEU A 50 11.99 -1.70 -9.55
C LEU A 50 12.01 -1.70 -11.07
N ASP A 51 12.26 -2.84 -11.71
CA ASP A 51 12.19 -2.99 -13.16
C ASP A 51 10.82 -2.58 -13.71
N ARG A 52 9.73 -3.03 -13.07
CA ARG A 52 8.38 -2.64 -13.49
C ARG A 52 8.13 -1.15 -13.32
N VAL A 53 8.51 -0.56 -12.18
CA VAL A 53 8.32 0.87 -11.90
C VAL A 53 9.11 1.75 -12.88
N LEU A 54 10.37 1.39 -13.15
CA LEU A 54 11.20 2.09 -14.12
C LEU A 54 10.62 1.99 -15.54
N LEU A 55 10.10 0.82 -15.91
CA LEU A 55 9.50 0.60 -17.23
C LEU A 55 8.18 1.35 -17.42
N TYR A 56 7.41 1.57 -16.34
CA TYR A 56 6.20 2.40 -16.36
C TYR A 56 6.52 3.88 -16.66
N ASP A 57 7.60 4.41 -16.09
CA ASP A 57 8.01 5.81 -16.29
C ASP A 57 8.45 6.06 -17.76
N TYR A 58 9.09 5.06 -18.39
CA TYR A 58 9.45 5.11 -19.81
C TYR A 58 8.23 5.10 -20.74
N LEU A 59 7.18 4.34 -20.41
CA LEU A 59 5.96 4.24 -21.22
C LEU A 59 5.05 5.47 -21.12
N THR A 60 5.27 6.34 -20.13
CA THR A 60 4.47 7.54 -19.90
C THR A 60 5.13 8.85 -20.36
N GLN A 61 6.36 8.78 -20.89
CA GLN A 61 6.98 9.86 -21.70
C GLN A 61 6.59 9.74 -23.17
#